data_AF-A0A7C8U2Z8-F1
#
_entry.id   AF-A0A7C8U2Z8-F1
#
_cell.length_a   1.000
_cell.length_b   1.000
_cell.length_c   1.000
_cell.angle_alpha   90.00
_cell.angle_beta   90.00
_cell.angle_gamma   90.00
#
_symmetry.space_group_name_H-M   'P 1'
#
loop_
_entity.id
_entity.type
_entity.pdbx_description
1 polymer ?
#
loop_
_entity_poly.entity_id
_entity_poly.type
_entity_poly.pdbx_seq_one_letter_code
_entity_poly.pdbx_strand_id
1 'polypeptide(L)'
;MWTLAILFSVVGSSTNLFFSLRYPSVSITPFIALLLAHPLGRIWDLCFPEIVSATTIYGKLMRWLGQGRWNKKEHACVYISSNVSFGFAFATDVIVSQNHFYKQPTPILYQILLTLSTQFLGYTFAGLTRQWLVYPSSMIWPVTLQSTAMFTTLHDRSEGEEEVKGWEKWGRWKFFMTVLGGSVAWYFFPGFIWPGLSYFNIGTWAKPDSVVLANLFGTSTGLGLIPITFDWAQMSYIGSPIITPLWAATNVLIGLIAVMWILAPILYYSNVFFSSYMPILSSSVYDNTGGFYDVQKVLTQDFMFDEAGYKSYSKVFLPITYVLSYALQFAAMTALVTHTTIWHGKDIWKQGKRALKIGSITKTETTGTYQRLKTSSGKRIESEDDLNDEEWADIVGDEDVHVRLMKKYPEAPTSWYLATGVVTTLVGMWLVEAYEIHLPWYGLLLALFMCTIFFVPVGIVMAITNQQSSIFLICQMVAGYVFAGRGIANMVFVTYGYITSTQGLKFASDLKLGQYVKIPPRMLFTVQMVATAVGSLTQIG
;
A
#
# COMPACT_ATOMS: atom_id res chain seq x y z
N MET A 1 3.50 22.35 -11.71
CA MET A 1 3.45 20.90 -11.36
C MET A 1 4.66 20.42 -10.54
N TRP A 2 5.89 20.40 -11.09
CA TRP A 2 7.07 19.79 -10.44
C TRP A 2 7.42 20.36 -9.06
N THR A 3 7.34 21.68 -8.90
CA THR A 3 7.56 22.36 -7.61
C THR A 3 6.59 21.88 -6.53
N LEU A 4 5.30 21.80 -6.84
CA LEU A 4 4.29 21.27 -5.90
C LEU A 4 4.52 19.78 -5.62
N ALA A 5 4.86 18.99 -6.64
CA ALA A 5 5.15 17.56 -6.48
C ALA A 5 6.32 17.33 -5.49
N ILE A 6 7.44 18.03 -5.68
CA ILE A 6 8.62 17.94 -4.79
C ILE A 6 8.27 18.45 -3.39
N LEU A 7 7.57 19.60 -3.28
CA LEU A 7 7.18 20.17 -1.99
C LEU A 7 6.36 19.20 -1.15
N PHE A 8 5.30 18.63 -1.73
CA PHE A 8 4.47 17.65 -1.03
C PHE A 8 5.25 16.38 -0.72
N SER A 9 6.08 15.88 -1.65
CA SER A 9 6.94 14.72 -1.40
C SER A 9 7.87 14.93 -0.21
N VAL A 10 8.51 16.11 -0.08
CA VAL A 10 9.38 16.43 1.07
C VAL A 10 8.58 16.50 2.36
N VAL A 11 7.54 17.36 2.40
CA VAL A 11 6.79 17.64 3.64
C VAL A 11 6.03 16.42 4.13
N GLY A 12 5.38 15.68 3.22
CA GLY A 12 4.58 14.53 3.59
C GLY A 12 5.40 13.33 4.03
N SER A 13 6.51 13.05 3.36
CA SER A 13 7.40 11.94 3.73
C SER A 13 8.10 12.16 5.07
N SER A 14 8.62 13.37 5.32
CA SER A 14 9.29 13.71 6.59
C SER A 14 8.32 13.68 7.76
N THR A 15 7.10 14.20 7.57
CA THR A 15 6.09 14.24 8.63
C THR A 15 5.57 12.84 8.97
N ASN A 16 5.35 11.98 7.96
CA ASN A 16 4.93 10.60 8.19
C ASN A 16 6.00 9.78 8.90
N LEU A 17 7.27 9.97 8.57
CA LEU A 17 8.37 9.33 9.30
C LEU A 17 8.45 9.82 10.75
N PHE A 18 8.29 11.12 10.99
CA PHE A 18 8.31 11.67 12.34
C PHE A 18 7.22 11.06 13.23
N PHE A 19 6.01 10.86 12.69
CA PHE A 19 4.89 10.28 13.44
C PHE A 19 4.88 8.75 13.48
N SER A 20 5.70 8.06 12.69
CA SER A 20 5.71 6.59 12.65
C SER A 20 6.22 5.97 13.95
N LEU A 21 7.10 6.66 14.66
CA LEU A 21 7.65 6.21 15.95
C LEU A 21 6.68 6.37 17.14
N ARG A 22 5.50 6.96 16.91
CA ARG A 22 4.46 7.15 17.94
C ARG A 22 3.43 6.02 17.90
N TYR A 23 2.93 5.62 19.07
CA TYR A 23 1.78 4.71 19.18
C TYR A 23 0.55 5.41 19.82
N PRO A 24 -0.64 5.36 19.20
CA PRO A 24 -0.91 4.95 17.82
C PRO A 24 -0.26 5.93 16.81
N SER A 25 0.22 5.41 15.69
CA SER A 25 0.88 6.21 14.66
C SER A 25 -0.13 7.08 13.91
N VAL A 26 0.21 8.34 13.68
CA VAL A 26 -0.62 9.26 12.89
C VAL A 26 0.02 9.40 11.51
N SER A 27 -0.73 9.11 10.43
CA SER A 27 -0.22 9.25 9.06
C SER A 27 -1.01 10.29 8.28
N ILE A 28 -0.30 11.22 7.63
CA ILE A 28 -0.85 12.10 6.63
C ILE A 28 -1.11 11.29 5.37
N THR A 29 -2.36 11.33 4.89
CA THR A 29 -2.76 10.62 3.68
C THR A 29 -2.50 11.47 2.42
N PRO A 30 -2.23 10.85 1.26
CA PRO A 30 -2.04 11.56 -0.01
C PRO A 30 -3.25 12.41 -0.44
N PHE A 31 -4.44 12.14 0.11
CA PHE A 31 -5.64 12.94 -0.14
C PHE A 31 -5.50 14.39 0.35
N ILE A 32 -4.68 14.65 1.36
CA ILE A 32 -4.38 16.02 1.78
C ILE A 32 -3.63 16.77 0.66
N ALA A 33 -2.67 16.12 0.01
CA ALA A 33 -2.00 16.68 -1.16
C ALA A 33 -2.98 16.89 -2.32
N LEU A 34 -3.93 15.98 -2.55
CA LEU A 34 -5.00 16.15 -3.55
C LEU A 34 -5.86 17.39 -3.26
N LEU A 35 -6.25 17.62 -2.01
CA LEU A 35 -7.12 18.76 -1.68
C LEU A 35 -6.36 20.09 -1.68
N LEU A 36 -5.12 20.12 -1.20
CA LEU A 36 -4.31 21.34 -1.10
C LEU A 36 -3.62 21.72 -2.41
N ALA A 37 -3.26 20.75 -3.26
CA ALA A 37 -2.58 21.05 -4.52
C ALA A 37 -3.47 21.84 -5.50
N HIS A 38 -4.80 21.66 -5.46
CA HIS A 38 -5.70 22.40 -6.33
C HIS A 38 -5.71 23.93 -6.06
N PRO A 39 -5.99 24.43 -4.83
CA PRO A 39 -5.93 25.86 -4.56
C PRO A 39 -4.51 26.42 -4.69
N LEU A 40 -3.47 25.68 -4.27
CA LEU A 40 -2.08 26.12 -4.45
C LEU A 40 -1.69 26.23 -5.92
N GLY A 41 -2.14 25.31 -6.77
CA GLY A 41 -1.93 25.38 -8.22
C GLY A 41 -2.62 26.59 -8.84
N ARG A 42 -3.84 26.93 -8.41
CA ARG A 42 -4.54 28.15 -8.87
C ARG A 42 -3.85 29.43 -8.40
N ILE A 43 -3.36 29.46 -7.18
CA ILE A 43 -2.56 30.59 -6.67
C ILE A 43 -1.26 30.72 -7.47
N TRP A 44 -0.62 29.60 -7.79
CA TRP A 44 0.60 29.57 -8.61
C TRP A 44 0.36 30.16 -10.01
N ASP A 45 -0.74 29.79 -10.67
CA ASP A 45 -1.15 30.37 -11.96
C ASP A 45 -1.39 31.88 -11.88
N LEU A 46 -1.93 32.38 -10.76
CA LEU A 46 -2.14 33.81 -10.54
C LEU A 46 -0.82 34.55 -10.30
N CYS A 47 0.12 33.94 -9.60
CA CYS A 47 1.44 34.52 -9.31
C CYS A 47 2.37 34.50 -10.53
N PHE A 48 2.28 33.49 -11.39
CA PHE A 48 3.15 33.28 -12.55
C PHE A 48 2.33 33.17 -13.85
N PRO A 49 1.75 34.28 -14.35
CA PRO A 49 1.01 34.27 -15.60
C PRO A 49 1.90 33.95 -16.80
N GLU A 50 1.32 33.38 -17.84
CA GLU A 50 2.03 32.96 -19.05
C GLU A 50 2.67 34.16 -19.78
N ILE A 51 4.00 34.23 -19.80
CA ILE A 51 4.75 35.31 -20.44
C ILE A 51 5.11 34.96 -21.90
N VAL A 52 4.46 35.66 -22.83
CA VAL A 52 4.57 35.47 -24.30
C VAL A 52 5.93 35.90 -24.87
N SER A 53 6.66 36.82 -24.23
CA SER A 53 8.01 37.25 -24.67
C SER A 53 9.01 37.24 -23.51
N ALA A 54 10.07 36.43 -23.63
CA ALA A 54 11.13 36.29 -22.64
C ALA A 54 12.51 36.50 -23.28
N THR A 55 12.86 37.77 -23.49
CA THR A 55 14.20 38.17 -23.94
C THR A 55 15.20 38.28 -22.77
N THR A 56 14.72 38.56 -21.55
CA THR A 56 15.55 38.68 -20.33
C THR A 56 15.67 37.37 -19.55
N ILE A 57 16.75 37.17 -18.79
CA ILE A 57 16.96 35.99 -17.90
C ILE A 57 15.78 35.80 -16.94
N TYR A 58 15.26 36.87 -16.35
CA TYR A 58 14.06 36.85 -15.50
C TYR A 58 12.81 36.38 -16.25
N GLY A 59 12.64 36.82 -17.50
CA GLY A 59 11.54 36.36 -18.36
C GLY A 59 11.64 34.88 -18.69
N LYS A 60 12.86 34.35 -18.89
CA LYS A 60 13.08 32.90 -19.13
C LYS A 60 12.75 32.08 -17.89
N LEU A 61 13.13 32.57 -16.71
CA LEU A 61 12.81 31.93 -15.43
C LEU A 61 11.29 31.95 -15.16
N MET A 62 10.63 33.09 -15.35
CA MET A 62 9.18 33.23 -15.24
C MET A 62 8.43 32.33 -16.22
N ARG A 63 8.89 32.22 -17.48
CA ARG A 63 8.33 31.29 -18.46
C ARG A 63 8.54 29.82 -18.06
N TRP A 64 9.65 29.50 -17.41
CA TRP A 64 9.91 28.16 -16.89
C TRP A 64 8.98 27.82 -15.70
N LEU A 65 8.67 28.80 -14.85
CA LEU A 65 7.78 28.64 -13.69
C LEU A 65 6.27 28.68 -14.06
N GLY A 66 5.90 29.45 -15.09
CA GLY A 66 4.52 29.64 -15.57
C GLY A 66 4.21 28.86 -16.85
N GLN A 67 4.54 27.56 -16.90
CA GLN A 67 4.24 26.71 -18.06
C GLN A 67 2.75 26.33 -18.09
N GLY A 68 1.93 27.18 -18.69
CA GLY A 68 0.53 26.90 -18.98
C GLY A 68 -0.41 27.07 -17.77
N ARG A 69 -1.69 26.74 -17.99
CA ARG A 69 -2.74 26.82 -16.95
C ARG A 69 -2.87 25.49 -16.22
N TRP A 70 -3.06 25.56 -14.91
CA TRP A 70 -3.30 24.44 -14.01
C TRP A 70 -4.44 23.54 -14.50
N ASN A 71 -4.10 22.28 -14.76
CA ASN A 71 -5.01 21.28 -15.34
C ASN A 71 -5.17 20.05 -14.43
N LYS A 72 -6.28 19.31 -14.60
CA LYS A 72 -6.58 18.02 -13.97
C LYS A 72 -5.40 17.03 -14.05
N LYS A 73 -4.69 17.01 -15.18
CA LYS A 73 -3.52 16.12 -15.38
C LYS A 73 -2.33 16.50 -14.51
N GLU A 74 -2.01 17.78 -14.40
CA GLU A 74 -0.92 18.26 -13.55
C GLU A 74 -1.24 18.04 -12.08
N HIS A 75 -2.51 18.26 -11.72
CA HIS A 75 -3.00 17.98 -10.39
C HIS A 75 -2.84 16.50 -10.02
N ALA A 76 -3.24 15.60 -10.91
CA ALA A 76 -3.07 14.17 -10.72
C ALA A 76 -1.59 13.74 -10.63
N CYS A 77 -0.67 14.36 -11.37
CA CYS A 77 0.76 14.11 -11.21
C CYS A 77 1.28 14.47 -9.81
N VAL A 78 0.81 15.58 -9.22
CA VAL A 78 1.19 15.96 -7.84
C VAL A 78 0.65 14.96 -6.81
N TYR A 79 -0.58 14.49 -6.99
CA TYR A 79 -1.13 13.44 -6.13
C TYR A 79 -0.36 12.13 -6.25
N ILE A 80 -0.04 11.68 -7.47
CA ILE A 80 0.73 10.44 -7.69
C ILE A 80 2.12 10.55 -7.05
N SER A 81 2.80 11.70 -7.21
CA SER A 81 4.06 11.99 -6.51
C SER A 81 3.92 11.83 -4.99
N SER A 82 2.83 12.37 -4.43
CA SER A 82 2.54 12.31 -2.99
C SER A 82 2.20 10.89 -2.54
N ASN A 83 1.42 10.14 -3.32
CA ASN A 83 1.03 8.76 -3.00
C ASN A 83 2.24 7.83 -2.87
N VAL A 84 3.20 8.00 -3.78
CA VAL A 84 4.48 7.30 -3.77
C VAL A 84 5.35 7.71 -2.58
N SER A 85 5.45 9.02 -2.30
CA SER A 85 6.42 9.54 -1.33
C SER A 85 5.97 9.45 0.13
N PHE A 86 4.65 9.49 0.38
CA PHE A 86 4.09 9.49 1.74
C PHE A 86 4.18 8.11 2.40
N GLY A 87 4.44 7.06 1.61
CA GLY A 87 4.67 5.72 2.13
C GLY A 87 5.92 5.69 3.02
N PHE A 88 5.75 5.17 4.23
CA PHE A 88 6.85 4.90 5.15
C PHE A 88 7.82 3.87 4.55
N ALA A 89 9.12 4.19 4.51
CA ALA A 89 10.14 3.22 4.14
C ALA A 89 10.45 2.30 5.32
N PHE A 90 9.98 1.05 5.26
CA PHE A 90 10.31 0.02 6.25
C PHE A 90 11.81 -0.26 6.40
N ALA A 91 12.63 0.17 5.43
CA ALA A 91 14.08 0.16 5.57
C ALA A 91 14.56 0.96 6.80
N THR A 92 13.83 2.00 7.22
CA THR A 92 14.16 2.77 8.43
C THR A 92 14.00 1.94 9.70
N ASP A 93 13.03 1.02 9.78
CA ASP A 93 12.91 0.10 10.91
C ASP A 93 14.10 -0.85 11.02
N VAL A 94 14.65 -1.28 9.88
CA VAL A 94 15.89 -2.08 9.85
C VAL A 94 17.09 -1.25 10.31
N ILE A 95 17.18 0.01 9.88
CA ILE A 95 18.27 0.91 10.27
C ILE A 95 18.20 1.21 11.78
N VAL A 96 17.00 1.51 12.30
CA VAL A 96 16.75 1.76 13.72
C VAL A 96 17.04 0.49 14.51
N SER A 97 16.65 -0.69 14.03
CA SER A 97 16.91 -1.94 14.73
C SER A 97 18.40 -2.25 14.79
N GLN A 98 19.13 -2.06 13.69
CA GLN A 98 20.58 -2.23 13.65
C GLN A 98 21.33 -1.29 14.61
N ASN A 99 20.92 -0.01 14.64
CA ASN A 99 21.59 0.98 15.47
C ASN A 99 21.22 0.83 16.96
N HIS A 100 19.94 0.64 17.28
CA HIS A 100 19.45 0.58 18.65
C HIS A 100 19.62 -0.79 19.32
N PHE A 101 19.21 -1.88 18.63
CA PHE A 101 19.25 -3.23 19.21
C PHE A 101 20.60 -3.93 18.98
N TYR A 102 21.15 -3.84 17.76
CA TYR A 102 22.41 -4.52 17.40
C TYR A 102 23.66 -3.66 17.58
N LYS A 103 23.52 -2.37 17.95
CA LYS A 103 24.61 -1.40 18.16
C LYS A 103 25.62 -1.33 17.00
N GLN A 104 25.17 -1.61 15.78
CA GLN A 104 26.01 -1.58 14.58
C GLN A 104 25.99 -0.17 13.98
N PRO A 105 27.16 0.44 13.69
CA PRO A 105 27.20 1.76 13.06
C PRO A 105 26.66 1.67 11.62
N THR A 106 25.58 2.40 11.34
CA THR A 106 24.96 2.45 10.01
C THR A 106 25.33 3.76 9.30
N PRO A 107 26.35 3.79 8.42
CA PRO A 107 26.77 5.02 7.77
C PRO A 107 25.67 5.59 6.86
N ILE A 108 25.68 6.91 6.62
CA ILE A 108 24.63 7.60 5.85
C ILE A 108 24.47 6.98 4.45
N LEU A 109 25.57 6.61 3.80
CA LEU A 109 25.55 5.98 2.48
C LEU A 109 24.80 4.63 2.50
N TYR A 110 24.97 3.84 3.56
CA TYR A 110 24.24 2.58 3.74
C TYR A 110 22.74 2.83 3.85
N GLN A 111 22.33 3.81 4.66
CA GLN A 111 20.92 4.15 4.86
C GLN A 111 20.26 4.58 3.54
N ILE A 112 20.94 5.43 2.76
CA ILE A 112 20.47 5.93 1.46
C ILE A 112 20.33 4.80 0.45
N LEU A 113 21.35 3.95 0.32
CA LEU A 113 21.33 2.88 -0.67
C LEU A 113 20.33 1.78 -0.31
N LEU A 114 20.18 1.44 0.98
CA LEU A 114 19.18 0.47 1.43
C LEU A 114 17.76 0.95 1.13
N THR A 115 17.47 2.21 1.45
CA THR A 115 16.15 2.80 1.23
C THR A 115 15.85 2.96 -0.26
N LEU A 116 16.78 3.53 -1.05
CA LEU A 116 16.54 3.72 -2.48
C LEU A 116 16.41 2.39 -3.23
N SER A 117 17.25 1.39 -2.93
CA SER A 117 17.20 0.09 -3.61
C SER A 117 15.87 -0.63 -3.38
N THR A 118 15.41 -0.69 -2.12
CA THR A 118 14.14 -1.35 -1.75
C THR A 118 12.92 -0.66 -2.35
N GLN A 119 12.92 0.67 -2.40
CA GLN A 119 11.80 1.44 -2.98
C GLN A 119 11.78 1.34 -4.51
N PHE A 120 12.93 1.44 -5.17
CA PHE A 120 12.98 1.40 -6.63
C PHE A 120 12.74 0.00 -7.22
N LEU A 121 13.04 -1.07 -6.47
CA LEU A 121 12.77 -2.44 -6.93
C LEU A 121 11.29 -2.67 -7.27
N GLY A 122 10.37 -2.03 -6.54
CA GLY A 122 8.93 -2.14 -6.80
C GLY A 122 8.51 -1.69 -8.21
N TYR A 123 9.21 -0.73 -8.83
CA TYR A 123 8.91 -0.29 -10.19
C TYR A 123 9.06 -1.41 -11.21
N THR A 124 10.07 -2.25 -11.03
CA THR A 124 10.34 -3.37 -11.92
C THR A 124 9.14 -4.30 -11.99
N PHE A 125 8.62 -4.67 -10.81
CA PHE A 125 7.45 -5.54 -10.71
C PHE A 125 6.21 -4.87 -11.29
N ALA A 126 5.92 -3.61 -10.90
CA ALA A 126 4.78 -2.87 -11.44
C ALA A 126 4.81 -2.75 -12.98
N GLY A 127 6.00 -2.50 -13.55
CA GLY A 127 6.20 -2.37 -14.99
C GLY A 127 6.09 -3.70 -15.73
N LEU A 128 6.65 -4.78 -15.18
CA LEU A 128 6.58 -6.11 -15.79
C LEU A 128 5.16 -6.70 -15.72
N THR A 129 4.42 -6.43 -14.64
CA THR A 129 3.09 -7.00 -14.43
C THR A 129 1.95 -6.09 -14.89
N ARG A 130 2.24 -4.93 -15.50
CA ARG A 130 1.20 -3.98 -15.98
C ARG A 130 0.18 -4.61 -16.93
N GLN A 131 0.61 -5.61 -17.70
CA GLN A 131 -0.27 -6.35 -18.62
C GLN A 131 -1.32 -7.19 -17.91
N TRP A 132 -1.03 -7.67 -16.70
CA TRP A 132 -1.96 -8.47 -15.89
C TRP A 132 -2.74 -7.63 -14.88
N LEU A 133 -2.13 -6.57 -14.34
CA LEU A 133 -2.70 -5.81 -13.23
C LEU A 133 -3.33 -4.46 -13.62
N VAL A 134 -2.95 -3.89 -14.77
CA VAL A 134 -3.34 -2.52 -15.13
C VAL A 134 -4.19 -2.50 -16.40
N TYR A 135 -3.78 -3.25 -17.42
CA TYR A 135 -4.43 -3.24 -18.75
C TYR A 135 -5.80 -3.92 -18.83
N PRO A 136 -6.07 -5.02 -18.09
CA PRO A 136 -7.37 -5.68 -18.14
C PRO A 136 -8.47 -4.79 -17.54
N SER A 137 -9.67 -4.87 -18.09
CA SER A 137 -10.82 -4.09 -17.59
C SER A 137 -11.37 -4.62 -16.26
N SER A 138 -11.16 -5.90 -15.95
CA SER A 138 -11.48 -6.50 -14.64
C SER A 138 -10.72 -5.89 -13.45
N MET A 139 -9.57 -5.27 -13.70
CA MET A 139 -8.71 -4.68 -12.66
C MET A 139 -9.08 -3.22 -12.45
N ILE A 140 -10.02 -2.97 -11.54
CA ILE A 140 -10.62 -1.65 -11.30
C ILE A 140 -9.79 -0.78 -10.34
N TRP A 141 -9.12 -1.39 -9.36
CA TRP A 141 -8.42 -0.70 -8.28
C TRP A 141 -9.31 0.31 -7.53
N PRO A 142 -10.21 -0.13 -6.62
CA PRO A 142 -11.20 0.74 -5.98
C PRO A 142 -10.65 2.02 -5.35
N VAL A 143 -9.45 1.98 -4.73
CA VAL A 143 -8.78 3.18 -4.18
C VAL A 143 -8.50 4.26 -5.24
N THR A 144 -8.19 3.88 -6.48
CA THR A 144 -7.92 4.83 -7.56
C THR A 144 -9.19 5.49 -8.10
N LEU A 145 -10.35 4.83 -7.97
CA LEU A 145 -11.63 5.42 -8.35
C LEU A 145 -11.99 6.59 -7.46
N GLN A 146 -11.71 6.50 -6.15
CA GLN A 146 -11.96 7.59 -5.22
C GLN A 146 -11.17 8.85 -5.59
N SER A 147 -9.88 8.72 -5.88
CA SER A 147 -9.06 9.87 -6.31
C SER A 147 -9.49 10.39 -7.69
N THR A 148 -9.85 9.51 -8.62
CA THR A 148 -10.39 9.90 -9.94
C THR A 148 -11.68 10.70 -9.81
N ALA A 149 -12.63 10.26 -8.98
CA ALA A 149 -13.88 10.95 -8.72
C ALA A 149 -13.61 12.35 -8.13
N MET A 150 -12.68 12.46 -7.19
CA MET A 150 -12.29 13.76 -6.60
C MET A 150 -11.64 14.70 -7.62
N PHE A 151 -10.85 14.20 -8.57
CA PHE A 151 -10.32 15.04 -9.64
C PHE A 151 -11.42 15.58 -10.54
N THR A 152 -12.42 14.76 -10.86
CA THR A 152 -13.60 15.18 -11.62
C THR A 152 -14.39 16.22 -10.84
N THR A 153 -14.71 16.00 -9.56
CA THR A 153 -15.49 16.96 -8.78
C THR A 153 -14.81 18.32 -8.56
N LEU A 154 -13.47 18.35 -8.46
CA LEU A 154 -12.70 19.60 -8.27
C LEU A 154 -12.48 20.40 -9.57
N HIS A 155 -12.38 19.73 -10.72
CA HIS A 155 -12.06 20.37 -12.00
C HIS A 155 -13.27 20.53 -12.94
N ASP A 156 -14.24 19.62 -12.90
CA ASP A 156 -15.45 19.69 -13.73
C ASP A 156 -16.50 20.58 -13.04
N ARG A 157 -16.67 21.78 -13.60
CA ARG A 157 -17.72 22.75 -13.24
C ARG A 157 -18.98 22.61 -14.11
N SER A 158 -19.01 21.61 -14.99
CA SER A 158 -20.02 21.46 -16.05
C SER A 158 -21.29 20.74 -15.60
N GLU A 159 -21.23 19.94 -14.54
CA GLU A 159 -22.45 19.52 -13.85
C GLU A 159 -22.95 20.70 -13.05
N GLY A 160 -23.96 21.38 -13.60
CA GLY A 160 -24.73 22.38 -12.88
C GLY A 160 -25.16 21.83 -11.53
N GLU A 161 -25.40 22.74 -10.60
CA GLU A 161 -26.06 22.46 -9.33
C GLU A 161 -27.38 21.73 -9.63
N GLU A 162 -27.36 20.40 -9.71
CA GLU A 162 -28.60 19.63 -9.83
C GLU A 162 -29.39 19.91 -8.55
N GLU A 163 -30.49 20.63 -8.72
CA GLU A 163 -31.35 21.14 -7.67
C GLU A 163 -32.05 19.97 -6.96
N VAL A 164 -31.37 19.38 -5.97
CA VAL A 164 -31.99 18.41 -5.07
C VAL A 164 -32.94 19.16 -4.13
N LYS A 165 -34.24 19.01 -4.38
CA LYS A 165 -35.34 19.61 -3.60
C LYS A 165 -35.10 19.45 -2.08
N GLY A 166 -35.02 20.57 -1.37
CA GLY A 166 -34.89 20.65 0.09
C GLY A 166 -33.48 21.01 0.61
N TRP A 167 -32.43 20.83 -0.20
CA TRP A 167 -31.05 21.26 0.11
C TRP A 167 -30.57 22.36 -0.86
N GLU A 168 -31.50 23.22 -1.25
CA GLU A 168 -31.47 24.13 -2.42
C GLU A 168 -30.31 25.16 -2.51
N LYS A 169 -29.39 25.26 -1.54
CA LYS A 169 -28.36 26.34 -1.52
C LYS A 169 -26.96 25.94 -1.06
N TRP A 170 -26.71 24.67 -0.81
CA TRP A 170 -25.40 24.24 -0.32
C TRP A 170 -24.50 23.85 -1.48
N GLY A 171 -23.73 24.82 -2.01
CA GLY A 171 -22.69 24.51 -2.98
C GLY A 171 -21.71 23.46 -2.45
N ARG A 172 -21.17 22.59 -3.32
CA ARG A 172 -20.27 21.46 -2.97
C ARG A 172 -19.17 21.84 -1.98
N TRP A 173 -18.58 23.04 -2.16
CA TRP A 173 -17.52 23.59 -1.31
C TRP A 173 -18.02 24.01 0.09
N LYS A 174 -19.22 24.57 0.20
CA LYS A 174 -19.83 24.92 1.50
C LYS A 174 -20.13 23.67 2.32
N PHE A 175 -20.69 22.65 1.67
CA PHE A 175 -20.91 21.35 2.31
C PHE A 175 -19.58 20.76 2.81
N PHE A 176 -18.56 20.73 1.95
CA PHE A 176 -17.23 20.25 2.34
C PHE A 176 -16.65 21.02 3.54
N MET A 177 -16.67 22.35 3.52
CA MET A 177 -16.15 23.17 4.62
C MET A 177 -16.92 22.96 5.93
N THR A 178 -18.25 22.84 5.88
CA THR A 178 -19.06 22.58 7.08
C THR A 178 -18.77 21.19 7.66
N VAL A 179 -18.71 20.15 6.81
CA VAL A 179 -18.38 18.79 7.26
C VAL A 179 -16.94 18.74 7.78
N LEU A 180 -15.99 19.41 7.14
CA LEU A 180 -14.61 19.51 7.62
C LEU A 180 -14.54 20.17 8.99
N GLY A 181 -15.21 21.33 9.17
CA GLY A 181 -15.25 22.03 10.45
C GLY A 181 -15.92 21.22 11.56
N GLY A 182 -17.06 20.60 11.25
CA GLY A 182 -17.74 19.68 12.16
C GLY A 182 -16.89 18.46 12.53
N SER A 183 -16.17 17.89 11.55
CA SER A 183 -15.26 16.77 11.78
C SER A 183 -14.08 17.18 12.67
N VAL A 184 -13.45 18.33 12.41
CA VAL A 184 -12.34 18.84 13.23
C VAL A 184 -12.79 19.06 14.68
N ALA A 185 -13.96 19.67 14.88
CA ALA A 185 -14.53 19.83 16.21
C ALA A 185 -14.83 18.48 16.88
N TRP A 186 -15.38 17.53 16.10
CA TRP A 186 -15.65 16.19 16.60
C TRP A 186 -14.38 15.46 17.00
N TYR A 187 -13.32 15.42 16.18
CA TYR A 187 -12.06 14.73 16.50
C TYR A 187 -11.41 15.22 17.82
N PHE A 188 -11.58 16.49 18.17
CA PHE A 188 -11.09 17.03 19.43
C PHE A 188 -11.83 16.44 20.64
N PHE A 189 -13.08 16.03 20.46
CA PHE A 189 -13.93 15.54 21.54
C PHE A 189 -13.51 14.15 22.07
N PRO A 190 -13.49 13.05 21.27
CA PRO A 190 -13.00 11.77 21.73
C PRO A 190 -11.47 11.78 21.86
N GLY A 191 -10.75 12.59 21.08
CA GLY A 191 -9.28 12.61 21.12
C GLY A 191 -8.68 13.29 22.36
N PHE A 192 -9.34 14.31 22.92
CA PHE A 192 -8.80 15.10 24.02
C PHE A 192 -9.76 15.27 25.21
N ILE A 193 -11.02 15.65 24.95
CA ILE A 193 -11.98 15.96 26.03
C ILE A 193 -12.45 14.70 26.76
N TRP A 194 -12.82 13.66 26.02
CA TRP A 194 -13.27 12.39 26.58
C TRP A 194 -12.74 11.17 25.81
N PRO A 195 -11.51 10.72 26.14
CA PRO A 195 -10.88 9.54 25.54
C PRO A 195 -11.66 8.22 25.70
N GLY A 196 -12.57 8.15 26.67
CA GLY A 196 -13.45 6.99 26.87
C GLY A 196 -14.41 6.73 25.69
N LEU A 197 -14.66 7.71 24.83
CA LEU A 197 -15.44 7.53 23.60
C LEU A 197 -14.67 6.79 22.50
N SER A 198 -13.33 6.80 22.53
CA SER A 198 -12.50 6.01 21.61
C SER A 198 -12.56 4.52 21.95
N TYR A 199 -12.69 4.18 23.25
CA TYR A 199 -12.75 2.80 23.76
C TYR A 199 -14.10 2.51 24.44
N PHE A 200 -15.19 2.82 23.75
CA PHE A 200 -16.51 2.79 24.36
C PHE A 200 -16.99 1.36 24.60
N ASN A 201 -17.08 0.96 25.87
CA ASN A 201 -17.36 -0.41 26.24
C ASN A 201 -18.25 -0.52 27.49
N ILE A 202 -19.56 -0.58 27.24
CA ILE A 202 -20.58 -0.70 28.28
C ILE A 202 -20.40 -1.99 29.09
N GLY A 203 -20.00 -3.08 28.43
CA GLY A 203 -19.85 -4.39 29.08
C GLY A 203 -18.83 -4.35 30.22
N THR A 204 -17.62 -3.85 29.95
CA THR A 204 -16.59 -3.73 30.98
C THR A 204 -16.91 -2.75 32.10
N TRP A 205 -17.75 -1.73 31.84
CA TRP A 205 -18.19 -0.79 32.89
C TRP A 205 -19.24 -1.39 33.81
N ALA A 206 -20.11 -2.25 33.29
CA ALA A 206 -21.16 -2.88 34.09
C ALA A 206 -20.60 -3.86 35.14
N LYS A 207 -19.47 -4.52 34.85
CA LYS A 207 -18.79 -5.41 35.80
C LYS A 207 -17.27 -5.40 35.59
N PRO A 208 -16.56 -4.41 36.15
CA PRO A 208 -15.12 -4.23 35.91
C PRO A 208 -14.25 -5.37 36.43
N ASP A 209 -14.66 -6.04 37.51
CA ASP A 209 -13.85 -7.09 38.16
C ASP A 209 -13.94 -8.46 37.45
N SER A 210 -14.78 -8.59 36.42
CA SER A 210 -14.94 -9.88 35.73
C SER A 210 -13.89 -10.07 34.64
N VAL A 211 -12.93 -10.95 34.89
CA VAL A 211 -11.88 -11.34 33.92
C VAL A 211 -12.46 -11.86 32.61
N VAL A 212 -13.53 -12.65 32.67
CA VAL A 212 -14.22 -13.18 31.47
C VAL A 212 -14.81 -12.05 30.64
N LEU A 213 -15.45 -11.07 31.28
CA LEU A 213 -16.05 -9.93 30.60
C LEU A 213 -14.98 -9.01 30.00
N ALA A 214 -13.89 -8.79 30.72
CA ALA A 214 -12.73 -8.06 30.24
C ALA A 214 -12.07 -8.75 29.03
N ASN A 215 -11.93 -10.07 29.06
CA ASN A 215 -11.34 -10.83 27.95
C ASN A 215 -12.22 -10.82 26.68
N LEU A 216 -13.54 -10.91 26.83
CA LEU A 216 -14.45 -10.96 25.69
C LEU A 216 -14.76 -9.57 25.13
N PHE A 217 -15.14 -8.62 25.99
CA PHE A 217 -15.58 -7.32 25.52
C PHE A 217 -14.48 -6.26 25.57
N GLY A 218 -13.46 -6.40 26.41
CA GLY A 218 -12.40 -5.40 26.58
C GLY A 218 -11.72 -5.02 25.26
N THR A 219 -11.38 -3.74 25.11
CA THR A 219 -10.84 -3.16 23.86
C THR A 219 -9.32 -3.07 23.83
N SER A 220 -8.65 -3.02 25.00
CA SER A 220 -7.18 -2.94 25.09
C SER A 220 -6.51 -4.31 25.21
N THR A 221 -7.07 -5.20 26.04
CA THR A 221 -6.52 -6.54 26.34
C THR A 221 -7.47 -7.68 25.99
N GLY A 222 -8.69 -7.35 25.54
CA GLY A 222 -9.74 -8.31 25.18
C GLY A 222 -9.98 -8.37 23.67
N LEU A 223 -10.95 -9.18 23.26
CA LEU A 223 -11.30 -9.41 21.85
C LEU A 223 -12.15 -8.29 21.24
N GLY A 224 -12.72 -7.40 22.05
CA GLY A 224 -13.57 -6.31 21.56
C GLY A 224 -14.78 -6.78 20.76
N LEU A 225 -15.51 -7.82 21.22
CA LEU A 225 -16.62 -8.45 20.47
C LEU A 225 -17.71 -7.47 19.97
N ILE A 226 -17.89 -6.34 20.65
CA ILE A 226 -18.79 -5.27 20.19
C ILE A 226 -17.96 -3.99 20.09
N PRO A 227 -17.24 -3.77 18.98
CA PRO A 227 -16.37 -2.62 18.85
C PRO A 227 -17.19 -1.38 18.52
N ILE A 228 -17.67 -0.68 19.55
CA ILE A 228 -18.25 0.65 19.41
C ILE A 228 -17.15 1.65 19.69
N THR A 229 -16.84 2.48 18.70
CA THR A 229 -15.96 3.63 18.88
C THR A 229 -16.59 4.82 18.22
N PHE A 230 -16.52 5.97 18.87
CA PHE A 230 -16.95 7.26 18.32
C PHE A 230 -15.77 8.05 17.74
N ASP A 231 -14.60 7.43 17.71
CA ASP A 231 -13.36 7.98 17.20
C ASP A 231 -13.02 7.35 15.85
N TRP A 232 -13.15 8.14 14.79
CA TRP A 232 -12.82 7.70 13.44
C TRP A 232 -11.33 7.40 13.26
N ALA A 233 -10.44 7.94 14.12
CA ALA A 233 -9.02 7.60 14.08
C ALA A 233 -8.79 6.11 14.41
N GLN A 234 -9.57 5.54 15.34
CA GLN A 234 -9.51 4.11 15.67
C GLN A 234 -10.01 3.22 14.52
N MET A 235 -11.08 3.64 13.82
CA MET A 235 -11.60 2.91 12.66
C MET A 235 -10.66 2.99 11.46
N SER A 236 -10.18 4.19 11.14
CA SER A 236 -9.33 4.44 9.98
C SER A 236 -7.92 3.87 10.10
N TYR A 237 -7.46 3.56 11.33
CA TYR A 237 -6.17 2.91 11.58
C TYR A 237 -6.03 1.54 10.87
N ILE A 238 -7.12 0.76 10.80
CA ILE A 238 -7.12 -0.57 10.14
C ILE A 238 -7.27 -0.44 8.62
N GLY A 239 -7.77 0.70 8.15
CA GLY A 239 -8.06 0.98 6.74
C GLY A 239 -9.47 1.55 6.56
N SER A 240 -9.73 2.18 5.41
CA SER A 240 -11.05 2.74 5.13
C SER A 240 -12.01 1.66 4.62
N PRO A 241 -13.08 1.32 5.35
CA PRO A 241 -14.05 0.32 4.91
C PRO A 241 -14.88 0.82 3.72
N ILE A 242 -14.97 2.15 3.54
CA ILE A 242 -15.82 2.80 2.52
C ILE A 242 -15.38 2.44 1.09
N ILE A 243 -14.09 2.16 0.90
CA ILE A 243 -13.50 1.93 -0.42
C ILE A 243 -13.54 0.44 -0.82
N THR A 244 -13.74 -0.44 0.16
CA THR A 244 -13.76 -1.90 -0.06
C THR A 244 -15.15 -2.31 -0.55
N PRO A 245 -15.28 -3.09 -1.63
CA PRO A 245 -16.56 -3.63 -2.06
C PRO A 245 -17.27 -4.40 -0.94
N LEU A 246 -18.59 -4.26 -0.85
CA LEU A 246 -19.39 -4.84 0.24
C LEU A 246 -19.17 -6.35 0.39
N TRP A 247 -19.14 -7.09 -0.71
CA TRP A 247 -18.94 -8.55 -0.68
C TRP A 247 -17.58 -8.94 -0.08
N ALA A 248 -16.52 -8.17 -0.35
CA ALA A 248 -15.19 -8.41 0.19
C ALA A 248 -15.14 -8.06 1.68
N ALA A 249 -15.75 -6.93 2.06
CA ALA A 249 -15.89 -6.53 3.46
C ALA A 249 -16.65 -7.57 4.29
N THR A 250 -17.75 -8.11 3.75
CA THR A 250 -18.53 -9.18 4.40
C THR A 250 -17.71 -10.46 4.59
N ASN A 251 -16.89 -10.85 3.60
CA ASN A 251 -16.00 -12.02 3.76
C ASN A 251 -14.96 -11.83 4.86
N VAL A 252 -14.35 -10.64 4.97
CA VAL A 252 -13.43 -10.31 6.06
C VAL A 252 -14.14 -10.36 7.41
N LEU A 253 -15.37 -9.83 7.48
CA LEU A 253 -16.19 -9.88 8.70
C LEU A 253 -16.55 -11.30 9.11
N ILE A 254 -16.95 -12.16 8.17
CA ILE A 254 -17.24 -13.57 8.44
C ILE A 254 -15.99 -14.27 8.98
N GLY A 255 -14.82 -14.01 8.38
CA GLY A 255 -13.53 -14.54 8.85
C GLY A 255 -13.19 -14.07 10.28
N LEU A 256 -13.42 -12.79 10.57
CA LEU A 256 -13.24 -12.22 11.91
C LEU A 256 -14.14 -12.91 12.94
N ILE A 257 -15.44 -13.08 12.64
CA ILE A 257 -16.39 -13.73 13.54
C ILE A 257 -15.99 -15.20 13.77
N ALA A 258 -15.72 -15.95 12.70
CA ALA A 258 -15.39 -17.36 12.81
C ALA A 258 -14.12 -17.60 13.64
N VAL A 259 -13.07 -16.79 13.45
CA VAL A 259 -11.77 -17.04 14.05
C VAL A 259 -11.58 -16.28 15.36
N MET A 260 -11.83 -14.98 15.37
CA MET A 260 -11.58 -14.15 16.55
C MET A 260 -12.72 -14.23 17.56
N TRP A 261 -13.98 -14.35 17.14
CA TRP A 261 -15.10 -14.38 18.07
C TRP A 261 -15.45 -15.78 18.56
N ILE A 262 -15.25 -16.81 17.74
CA ILE A 262 -15.61 -18.19 18.08
C ILE A 262 -14.36 -19.01 18.43
N LEU A 263 -13.43 -19.16 17.48
CA LEU A 263 -12.28 -20.05 17.67
C LEU A 263 -11.33 -19.58 18.78
N ALA A 264 -11.01 -18.28 18.85
CA ALA A 264 -10.06 -17.76 19.83
C ALA A 264 -10.53 -17.96 21.30
N PRO A 265 -11.79 -17.63 21.69
CA PRO A 265 -12.28 -17.98 23.03
C PRO A 265 -12.28 -19.47 23.32
N ILE A 266 -12.70 -20.31 22.37
CA ILE A 266 -12.73 -21.76 22.56
C ILE A 266 -11.33 -22.27 22.90
N LEU A 267 -10.33 -21.91 22.08
CA LEU A 267 -8.95 -22.33 22.31
C LEU A 267 -8.36 -21.74 23.60
N TYR A 268 -8.72 -20.49 23.93
CA TYR A 268 -8.29 -19.83 25.15
C TYR A 268 -8.78 -20.57 26.42
N TYR A 269 -10.07 -20.85 26.50
CA TYR A 269 -10.69 -21.49 27.65
C TYR A 269 -10.45 -23.01 27.69
N SER A 270 -10.17 -23.65 26.56
CA SER A 270 -9.67 -25.03 26.50
C SER A 270 -8.17 -25.14 26.81
N ASN A 271 -7.50 -24.03 27.14
CA ASN A 271 -6.08 -23.96 27.50
C ASN A 271 -5.13 -24.60 26.47
N VAL A 272 -5.42 -24.38 25.18
CA VAL A 272 -4.56 -24.86 24.10
C VAL A 272 -3.29 -24.02 24.07
N PHE A 273 -2.11 -24.65 24.05
CA PHE A 273 -0.80 -23.98 24.12
C PHE A 273 -0.55 -23.12 25.36
N PHE A 274 -1.13 -23.49 26.52
CA PHE A 274 -0.97 -22.74 27.77
C PHE A 274 -1.51 -21.30 27.68
N SER A 275 -2.45 -21.06 26.76
CA SER A 275 -2.98 -19.72 26.47
C SER A 275 -3.68 -19.07 27.65
N SER A 276 -4.28 -19.85 28.56
CA SER A 276 -5.07 -19.30 29.68
C SER A 276 -4.22 -18.59 30.74
N TYR A 277 -2.90 -18.82 30.74
CA TYR A 277 -1.95 -18.15 31.62
C TYR A 277 -1.47 -16.80 31.10
N MET A 278 -1.81 -16.46 29.85
CA MET A 278 -1.44 -15.21 29.19
C MET A 278 -2.70 -14.39 28.87
N PRO A 279 -2.57 -13.07 28.61
CA PRO A 279 -3.69 -12.29 28.08
C PRO A 279 -4.20 -12.88 26.76
N ILE A 280 -5.51 -12.85 26.53
CA ILE A 280 -6.12 -13.37 25.28
C ILE A 280 -5.62 -12.61 24.05
N LEU A 281 -5.40 -11.30 24.18
CA LEU A 281 -4.85 -10.41 23.17
C LEU A 281 -3.66 -9.64 23.75
N SER A 282 -2.49 -9.76 23.11
CA SER A 282 -1.30 -8.96 23.42
C SER A 282 -0.37 -8.97 22.22
N SER A 283 0.33 -7.86 21.99
CA SER A 283 1.42 -7.74 21.01
C SER A 283 2.76 -8.26 21.54
N SER A 284 2.83 -8.55 22.85
CA SER A 284 4.04 -9.01 23.51
C SER A 284 4.14 -10.53 23.56
N VAL A 285 5.36 -11.02 23.68
CA VAL A 285 5.71 -12.43 23.78
C VAL A 285 6.16 -12.75 25.21
N TYR A 286 5.80 -13.93 25.71
CA TYR A 286 6.00 -14.31 27.11
C TYR A 286 6.97 -15.48 27.27
N ASP A 287 7.59 -15.57 28.44
CA ASP A 287 8.35 -16.73 28.89
C ASP A 287 7.51 -17.70 29.75
N ASN A 288 8.11 -18.82 30.15
CA ASN A 288 7.50 -19.84 31.01
C ASN A 288 7.09 -19.33 32.40
N THR A 289 7.57 -18.16 32.83
CA THR A 289 7.20 -17.55 34.11
C THR A 289 6.04 -16.56 33.97
N GLY A 290 5.54 -16.34 32.74
CA GLY A 290 4.53 -15.33 32.44
C GLY A 290 5.09 -13.91 32.38
N GLY A 291 6.42 -13.76 32.45
CA GLY A 291 7.11 -12.49 32.22
C GLY A 291 7.28 -12.20 30.73
N PHE A 292 7.70 -10.98 30.40
CA PHE A 292 8.06 -10.62 29.03
C PHE A 292 9.31 -11.38 28.59
N TYR A 293 9.28 -11.90 27.37
CA TYR A 293 10.38 -12.68 26.81
C TYR A 293 11.61 -11.80 26.55
N ASP A 294 12.71 -12.09 27.24
CA ASP A 294 13.97 -11.38 27.06
C ASP A 294 14.80 -12.00 25.93
N VAL A 295 14.85 -11.31 24.79
CA VAL A 295 15.56 -11.76 23.58
C VAL A 295 17.07 -11.79 23.82
N GLN A 296 17.63 -10.95 24.71
CA GLN A 296 19.08 -10.89 24.93
C GLN A 296 19.63 -12.16 25.56
N LYS A 297 18.82 -12.90 26.33
CA LYS A 297 19.22 -14.18 26.95
C LYS A 297 19.39 -15.33 25.97
N VAL A 298 18.94 -15.13 24.73
CA VAL A 298 18.89 -16.16 23.68
C VAL A 298 19.79 -15.77 22.50
N LEU A 299 20.50 -14.64 22.63
CA LEU A 299 21.46 -14.16 21.66
C LEU A 299 22.87 -14.26 22.24
N THR A 300 23.82 -14.66 21.41
CA THR A 300 25.25 -14.57 21.73
C THR A 300 25.71 -13.11 21.78
N GLN A 301 26.95 -12.87 22.23
CA GLN A 301 27.56 -11.54 22.19
C GLN A 301 27.65 -10.96 20.76
N ASP A 302 27.66 -11.83 19.73
CA ASP A 302 27.63 -11.47 18.31
C ASP A 302 26.20 -11.37 17.75
N PHE A 303 25.18 -11.32 18.61
CA PHE A 303 23.76 -11.29 18.26
C PHE A 303 23.29 -12.45 17.37
N MET A 304 23.96 -13.59 17.47
CA MET A 304 23.55 -14.83 16.82
C MET A 304 22.64 -15.63 17.75
N PHE A 305 21.73 -16.42 17.19
CA PHE A 305 20.86 -17.28 18.00
C PHE A 305 21.68 -18.34 18.78
N ASP A 306 21.52 -18.38 20.10
CA ASP A 306 22.09 -19.41 20.96
C ASP A 306 21.05 -20.46 21.33
N GLU A 307 21.20 -21.67 20.76
CA GLU A 307 20.29 -22.79 21.04
C GLU A 307 20.41 -23.31 22.48
N ALA A 308 21.60 -23.25 23.09
CA ALA A 308 21.81 -23.69 24.46
C ALA A 308 21.15 -22.71 25.44
N GLY A 309 21.36 -21.40 25.23
CA GLY A 309 20.66 -20.31 25.91
C GLY A 309 19.13 -20.46 25.80
N TYR A 310 18.60 -20.69 24.60
CA TYR A 310 17.18 -20.93 24.36
C TYR A 310 16.60 -22.08 25.20
N LYS A 311 17.26 -23.25 25.17
CA LYS A 311 16.82 -24.43 25.91
C LYS A 311 16.89 -24.24 27.43
N SER A 312 17.86 -23.46 27.91
CA SER A 312 18.04 -23.17 29.34
C SER A 312 17.07 -22.10 29.88
N TYR A 313 16.74 -21.09 29.07
CA TYR A 313 15.87 -20.00 29.48
C TYR A 313 14.40 -20.38 29.36
N SER A 314 13.87 -20.42 28.14
CA SER A 314 12.46 -20.67 27.93
C SER A 314 12.08 -20.80 26.46
N LYS A 315 11.03 -21.60 26.21
CA LYS A 315 10.31 -21.55 24.94
C LYS A 315 9.53 -20.25 24.85
N VAL A 316 9.38 -19.75 23.63
CA VAL A 316 8.56 -18.58 23.33
C VAL A 316 7.08 -18.95 23.46
N PHE A 317 6.36 -18.25 24.35
CA PHE A 317 4.90 -18.39 24.49
C PHE A 317 4.20 -17.20 23.85
N LEU A 318 3.24 -17.52 22.97
CA LEU A 318 2.48 -16.53 22.21
C LEU A 318 1.01 -16.57 22.65
N PRO A 319 0.36 -15.40 22.81
CA PRO A 319 -1.08 -15.32 22.99
C PRO A 319 -1.85 -16.04 21.87
N ILE A 320 -3.01 -16.62 22.19
CA ILE A 320 -3.75 -17.44 21.23
C ILE A 320 -4.20 -16.67 19.98
N THR A 321 -4.56 -15.40 20.13
CA THR A 321 -4.92 -14.50 19.02
C THR A 321 -3.73 -14.22 18.12
N TYR A 322 -2.51 -14.15 18.68
CA TYR A 322 -1.29 -13.99 17.90
C TYR A 322 -0.99 -15.26 17.09
N VAL A 323 -1.09 -16.44 17.72
CA VAL A 323 -0.94 -17.74 17.05
C VAL A 323 -1.95 -17.91 15.90
N LEU A 324 -3.22 -17.61 16.15
CA LEU A 324 -4.27 -17.67 15.14
C LEU A 324 -4.03 -16.69 13.99
N SER A 325 -3.52 -15.49 14.28
CA SER A 325 -3.17 -14.51 13.24
C SER A 325 -2.05 -15.01 12.32
N TYR A 326 -1.07 -15.74 12.84
CA TYR A 326 -0.03 -16.39 12.04
C TYR A 326 -0.59 -17.55 11.22
N ALA A 327 -1.38 -18.42 11.85
CA ALA A 327 -2.01 -19.56 11.16
C ALA A 327 -2.88 -19.09 9.96
N LEU A 328 -3.68 -18.04 10.16
CA LEU A 328 -4.50 -17.46 9.11
C LEU A 328 -3.69 -16.83 7.99
N GLN A 329 -2.57 -16.18 8.29
CA GLN A 329 -1.72 -15.60 7.24
C GLN A 329 -1.09 -16.69 6.36
N PHE A 330 -0.66 -17.81 6.92
CA PHE A 330 -0.18 -18.96 6.14
C PHE A 330 -1.29 -19.62 5.31
N ALA A 331 -2.48 -19.78 5.90
CA ALA A 331 -3.65 -20.29 5.20
C ALA A 331 -4.07 -19.36 4.05
N ALA A 332 -4.11 -18.05 4.31
CA ALA A 332 -4.47 -17.03 3.33
C ALA A 332 -3.50 -17.01 2.14
N MET A 333 -2.19 -17.20 2.37
CA MET A 333 -1.21 -17.24 1.28
C MET A 333 -1.42 -18.47 0.37
N THR A 334 -1.70 -19.62 0.96
CA THR A 334 -1.96 -20.87 0.22
C THR A 334 -3.28 -20.79 -0.54
N ALA A 335 -4.32 -20.24 0.10
CA ALA A 335 -5.62 -19.98 -0.49
C ALA A 335 -5.51 -18.97 -1.64
N LEU A 336 -4.68 -17.92 -1.50
CA LEU A 336 -4.44 -16.91 -2.52
C LEU A 336 -3.89 -17.51 -3.82
N VAL A 337 -2.87 -18.35 -3.72
CA VAL A 337 -2.30 -19.04 -4.88
C VAL A 337 -3.33 -19.99 -5.51
N THR A 338 -4.04 -20.76 -4.70
CA THR A 338 -5.07 -21.70 -5.17
C THR A 338 -6.24 -20.99 -5.86
N HIS A 339 -6.74 -19.91 -5.26
CA HIS A 339 -7.82 -19.10 -5.82
C HIS A 339 -7.39 -18.47 -7.15
N THR A 340 -6.20 -17.87 -7.19
CA THR A 340 -5.69 -17.22 -8.39
C THR A 340 -5.46 -18.21 -9.53
N THR A 341 -4.92 -19.41 -9.24
CA THR A 341 -4.65 -20.41 -10.27
C THR A 341 -5.94 -21.01 -10.84
N ILE A 342 -6.95 -21.27 -10.01
CA ILE A 342 -8.22 -21.86 -10.46
C ILE A 342 -9.09 -20.85 -11.21
N TRP A 343 -9.29 -19.65 -10.66
CA TRP A 343 -10.21 -18.66 -11.22
C TRP A 343 -9.58 -17.78 -12.29
N HIS A 344 -8.35 -17.29 -12.07
CA HIS A 344 -7.69 -16.35 -12.97
C HIS A 344 -6.59 -16.99 -13.83
N GLY A 345 -6.26 -18.27 -13.63
CA GLY A 345 -5.16 -18.93 -14.33
C GLY A 345 -5.32 -18.95 -15.86
N LYS A 346 -6.55 -19.13 -16.36
CA LYS A 346 -6.85 -19.09 -17.81
C LYS A 346 -6.60 -17.70 -18.39
N ASP A 347 -7.03 -16.65 -17.70
CA ASP A 347 -6.86 -15.26 -18.12
C ASP A 347 -5.40 -14.83 -18.10
N ILE A 348 -4.69 -15.17 -17.01
CA ILE A 348 -3.24 -14.93 -16.88
C ILE A 348 -2.49 -15.59 -18.03
N TRP A 349 -2.85 -16.83 -18.40
CA TRP A 349 -2.22 -17.54 -19.50
C TRP A 349 -2.52 -16.92 -20.87
N LYS A 350 -3.78 -16.52 -21.11
CA LYS A 350 -4.22 -15.84 -22.34
C LYS A 350 -3.48 -14.51 -22.51
N GLN A 351 -3.43 -13.70 -21.45
CA GLN A 351 -2.74 -12.41 -21.42
C GLN A 351 -1.21 -12.58 -21.53
N GLY A 352 -0.62 -13.58 -20.85
CA GLY A 352 0.80 -13.89 -20.96
C GLY A 352 1.22 -14.30 -22.38
N LYS A 353 0.39 -15.10 -23.07
CA LYS A 353 0.62 -15.43 -24.49
C LYS A 353 0.49 -14.21 -25.40
N ARG A 354 -0.48 -13.32 -25.15
CA ARG A 354 -0.63 -12.07 -25.90
C ARG A 354 0.58 -11.15 -25.70
N ALA A 355 1.05 -11.00 -24.47
CA ALA A 355 2.24 -10.23 -24.12
C ALA A 355 3.49 -10.66 -24.87
N LEU A 356 3.76 -11.97 -24.92
CA LEU A 356 4.89 -12.54 -25.66
C LEU A 356 4.80 -12.27 -27.17
N LYS A 357 3.58 -12.25 -27.74
CA LYS A 357 3.34 -11.91 -29.15
C LYS A 357 3.46 -10.41 -29.42
N ILE A 358 3.01 -9.55 -28.50
CA ILE A 358 3.11 -8.09 -28.66
C ILE A 358 4.58 -7.63 -28.66
N GLY A 359 5.45 -8.31 -27.92
CA GLY A 359 6.90 -8.09 -27.95
C GLY A 359 7.53 -8.21 -29.35
N SER A 360 6.93 -8.97 -30.27
CA SER A 360 7.37 -9.05 -31.67
C SER A 360 6.61 -8.12 -32.64
N ILE A 361 5.44 -7.57 -32.23
CA ILE A 361 4.55 -6.75 -33.07
C ILE A 361 4.71 -5.23 -32.82
N THR A 362 5.40 -4.83 -31.75
CA THR A 362 5.55 -3.43 -31.30
C THR A 362 6.16 -2.45 -32.35
N LYS A 363 6.65 -2.93 -33.49
CA LYS A 363 7.16 -2.06 -34.56
C LYS A 363 6.11 -1.53 -35.57
N THR A 364 4.88 -2.06 -35.61
CA THR A 364 4.03 -1.84 -36.80
C THR A 364 2.68 -1.14 -36.56
N GLU A 365 2.15 -1.05 -35.34
CA GLU A 365 0.77 -0.55 -35.08
C GLU A 365 0.69 0.68 -34.18
N THR A 366 1.58 1.66 -34.33
CA THR A 366 1.47 2.95 -33.60
C THR A 366 0.45 3.93 -34.21
N THR A 367 -0.32 3.51 -35.21
CA THR A 367 -1.26 4.36 -35.98
C THR A 367 -2.68 3.79 -36.03
N GLY A 368 -3.19 3.25 -34.93
CA GLY A 368 -4.56 2.75 -34.84
C GLY A 368 -5.56 3.80 -34.34
N THR A 369 -6.48 4.22 -35.20
CA THR A 369 -7.76 4.88 -34.86
C THR A 369 -8.48 4.08 -33.77
N TYR A 370 -9.14 4.75 -32.81
CA TYR A 370 -9.92 4.08 -31.76
C TYR A 370 -10.90 3.06 -32.37
N GLN A 371 -10.78 1.79 -31.95
CA GLN A 371 -11.64 0.72 -32.42
C GLN A 371 -12.56 0.25 -31.29
N ARG A 372 -13.88 0.28 -31.55
CA ARG A 372 -14.90 -0.23 -30.63
C ARG A 372 -14.80 -1.75 -30.47
N LEU A 373 -15.29 -2.27 -29.34
CA LEU A 373 -15.29 -3.70 -29.05
C LEU A 373 -16.12 -4.45 -30.09
N LYS A 374 -15.67 -5.66 -30.42
CA LYS A 374 -16.41 -6.65 -31.20
C LYS A 374 -16.46 -7.92 -30.37
N THR A 375 -17.56 -8.67 -30.42
CA THR A 375 -17.65 -10.00 -29.79
C THR A 375 -16.65 -10.97 -30.43
N SER A 376 -16.42 -12.12 -29.80
CA SER A 376 -15.63 -13.23 -30.37
C SER A 376 -16.19 -13.72 -31.72
N SER A 377 -17.50 -13.55 -31.92
CA SER A 377 -18.25 -13.78 -33.16
C SER A 377 -18.17 -12.64 -34.18
N GLY A 378 -17.49 -11.54 -33.87
CA GLY A 378 -17.31 -10.36 -34.74
C GLY A 378 -18.49 -9.40 -34.78
N LYS A 379 -19.53 -9.64 -33.96
CA LYS A 379 -20.73 -8.80 -33.83
C LYS A 379 -20.36 -7.50 -33.10
N ARG A 380 -21.02 -6.41 -33.50
CA ARG A 380 -20.90 -5.12 -32.79
C ARG A 380 -21.78 -5.20 -31.54
N ILE A 381 -21.25 -4.68 -30.44
CA ILE A 381 -21.95 -4.61 -29.16
C ILE A 381 -22.59 -3.23 -29.07
N GLU A 382 -23.92 -3.17 -28.97
CA GLU A 382 -24.68 -1.93 -28.85
C GLU A 382 -25.19 -1.70 -27.43
N SER A 383 -25.60 -2.76 -26.73
CA SER A 383 -25.97 -2.74 -25.31
C SER A 383 -25.34 -3.89 -24.51
N GLU A 384 -25.36 -3.76 -23.18
CA GLU A 384 -24.92 -4.79 -22.23
C GLU A 384 -25.85 -6.03 -22.27
N ASP A 385 -27.13 -5.84 -22.54
CA ASP A 385 -28.10 -6.94 -22.64
C ASP A 385 -27.87 -7.89 -23.83
N ASP A 386 -27.00 -7.55 -24.80
CA ASP A 386 -26.70 -8.35 -25.99
C ASP A 386 -25.70 -9.49 -25.75
N LEU A 387 -25.10 -9.56 -24.56
CA LEU A 387 -23.92 -10.39 -24.26
C LEU A 387 -24.26 -11.55 -23.32
N ASN A 388 -23.82 -12.76 -23.69
CA ASN A 388 -23.90 -13.93 -22.81
C ASN A 388 -22.77 -13.92 -21.76
N ASP A 389 -22.93 -14.65 -20.64
CA ASP A 389 -21.96 -14.70 -19.53
C ASP A 389 -20.51 -15.01 -19.96
N GLU A 390 -20.34 -15.90 -20.94
CA GLU A 390 -19.00 -16.22 -21.49
C GLU A 390 -18.41 -15.06 -22.32
N GLU A 391 -19.24 -14.37 -23.10
CA GLU A 391 -18.81 -13.20 -23.89
C GLU A 391 -18.48 -12.02 -22.96
N TRP A 392 -19.25 -11.87 -21.89
CA TRP A 392 -18.97 -10.93 -20.81
C TRP A 392 -17.62 -11.19 -20.15
N ALA A 393 -17.37 -12.42 -19.73
CA ALA A 393 -16.09 -12.80 -19.13
C ALA A 393 -14.91 -12.53 -20.09
N ASP A 394 -15.09 -12.81 -21.38
CA ASP A 394 -14.07 -12.57 -22.40
C ASP A 394 -13.77 -11.07 -22.60
N ILE A 395 -14.78 -10.20 -22.53
CA ILE A 395 -14.63 -8.73 -22.65
C ILE A 395 -13.99 -8.15 -21.38
N VAL A 396 -14.42 -8.61 -20.22
CA VAL A 396 -13.89 -8.19 -18.92
C VAL A 396 -12.40 -8.57 -18.78
N GLY A 397 -11.99 -9.67 -19.44
CA GLY A 397 -10.60 -10.07 -19.58
C GLY A 397 -9.79 -9.32 -20.66
N ASP A 398 -10.44 -8.52 -21.50
CA ASP A 398 -9.84 -7.79 -22.62
C ASP A 398 -9.35 -6.37 -22.23
N GLU A 399 -8.68 -5.70 -23.18
CA GLU A 399 -8.11 -4.36 -22.95
C GLU A 399 -9.17 -3.32 -22.57
N ASP A 400 -8.94 -2.67 -21.42
CA ASP A 400 -9.75 -1.56 -20.93
C ASP A 400 -9.93 -0.46 -22.01
N VAL A 401 -11.12 0.14 -22.07
CA VAL A 401 -11.38 1.32 -22.91
C VAL A 401 -10.37 2.43 -22.63
N HIS A 402 -9.92 2.55 -21.38
CA HIS A 402 -8.95 3.54 -21.01
C HIS A 402 -7.58 3.29 -21.64
N VAL A 403 -7.16 2.03 -21.76
CA VAL A 403 -5.92 1.60 -22.43
C VAL A 403 -6.00 1.91 -23.92
N ARG A 404 -7.14 1.57 -24.56
CA ARG A 404 -7.36 1.83 -25.99
C ARG A 404 -7.28 3.32 -26.33
N LEU A 405 -7.84 4.18 -25.48
CA LEU A 405 -7.72 5.63 -25.63
C LEU A 405 -6.29 6.15 -25.38
N MET A 406 -5.50 5.43 -24.59
CA MET A 406 -4.12 5.78 -24.27
C MET A 406 -3.12 5.41 -25.37
N LYS A 407 -3.49 4.58 -26.37
CA LYS A 407 -2.62 4.20 -27.51
C LYS A 407 -2.10 5.39 -28.32
N LYS A 408 -2.70 6.57 -28.19
CA LYS A 408 -2.21 7.84 -28.78
C LYS A 408 -0.87 8.29 -28.17
N TYR A 409 -0.59 7.95 -26.91
CA TYR A 409 0.66 8.33 -26.25
C TYR A 409 1.70 7.23 -26.40
N PRO A 410 2.98 7.58 -26.61
CA PRO A 410 4.04 6.59 -26.63
C PRO A 410 4.15 5.94 -25.26
N GLU A 411 4.08 4.61 -25.23
CA GLU A 411 4.25 3.86 -24.00
C GLU A 411 5.67 4.01 -23.42
N ALA A 412 5.78 3.81 -22.11
CA ALA A 412 7.07 3.66 -21.45
C ALA A 412 7.64 2.27 -21.81
N PRO A 413 8.85 2.20 -22.40
CA PRO A 413 9.47 0.93 -22.74
C PRO A 413 9.64 0.03 -21.51
N THR A 414 9.36 -1.26 -21.64
CA THR A 414 9.59 -2.25 -20.57
C THR A 414 11.08 -2.28 -20.16
N SER A 415 11.99 -1.91 -21.07
CA SER A 415 13.42 -1.79 -20.79
C SER A 415 13.76 -0.75 -19.72
N TRP A 416 12.97 0.32 -19.55
CA TRP A 416 13.22 1.31 -18.49
C TRP A 416 12.96 0.70 -17.12
N TYR A 417 11.85 -0.03 -16.96
CA TYR A 417 11.53 -0.75 -15.73
C TYR A 417 12.54 -1.86 -15.44
N LEU A 418 12.94 -2.61 -16.46
CA LEU A 418 13.95 -3.66 -16.31
C LEU A 418 15.34 -3.08 -15.95
N ALA A 419 15.74 -1.98 -16.58
CA ALA A 419 17.00 -1.30 -16.27
C ALA A 419 17.02 -0.80 -14.83
N THR A 420 15.92 -0.17 -14.36
CA THR A 420 15.79 0.22 -12.95
C THR A 420 15.95 -0.99 -12.03
N GLY A 421 15.29 -2.11 -12.34
CA GLY A 421 15.38 -3.33 -11.54
C GLY A 421 16.77 -3.97 -11.51
N VAL A 422 17.46 -4.02 -12.64
CA VAL A 422 18.83 -4.55 -12.71
C VAL A 422 19.78 -3.68 -11.91
N VAL A 423 19.71 -2.35 -12.08
CA VAL A 423 20.56 -1.40 -11.35
C VAL A 423 20.31 -1.51 -9.85
N THR A 424 19.06 -1.55 -9.41
CA THR A 424 18.73 -1.59 -7.98
C THR A 424 19.03 -2.94 -7.35
N THR A 425 18.88 -4.04 -8.09
CA THR A 425 19.32 -5.37 -7.66
C THR A 425 20.84 -5.42 -7.51
N LEU A 426 21.61 -4.86 -8.45
CA LEU A 426 23.08 -4.78 -8.35
C LEU A 426 23.52 -3.94 -7.14
N VAL A 427 22.87 -2.79 -6.91
CA VAL A 427 23.11 -1.97 -5.71
C VAL A 427 22.77 -2.75 -4.44
N GLY A 428 21.65 -3.50 -4.42
CA GLY A 428 21.28 -4.34 -3.29
C GLY A 428 22.27 -5.46 -3.03
N MET A 429 22.75 -6.15 -4.07
CA MET A 429 23.78 -7.18 -3.93
C MET A 429 25.09 -6.61 -3.40
N TRP A 430 25.53 -5.47 -3.94
CA TRP A 430 26.70 -4.75 -3.42
C TRP A 430 26.53 -4.35 -1.96
N LEU A 431 25.35 -3.85 -1.57
CA LEU A 431 25.07 -3.44 -0.20
C LEU A 431 25.11 -4.62 0.79
N VAL A 432 24.61 -5.78 0.35
CA VAL A 432 24.59 -7.00 1.15
C VAL A 432 25.98 -7.62 1.34
N GLU A 433 26.90 -7.43 0.39
CA GLU A 433 28.29 -7.90 0.50
C GLU A 433 29.23 -6.88 1.14
N ALA A 434 29.05 -5.59 0.87
CA ALA A 434 29.96 -4.53 1.32
C ALA A 434 29.79 -4.21 2.82
N TYR A 435 28.61 -4.48 3.38
CA TYR A 435 28.30 -4.24 4.79
C TYR A 435 28.07 -5.56 5.52
N GLU A 436 28.37 -5.58 6.82
CA GLU A 436 28.25 -6.77 7.70
C GLU A 436 26.79 -7.11 8.04
N ILE A 437 25.95 -7.32 7.02
CA ILE A 437 24.54 -7.72 7.14
C ILE A 437 24.41 -9.23 7.37
N HIS A 438 25.46 -9.98 7.06
CA HIS A 438 25.51 -11.45 7.15
C HIS A 438 24.47 -12.16 6.25
N LEU A 439 23.87 -11.46 5.29
CA LEU A 439 23.08 -12.06 4.22
C LEU A 439 24.02 -12.27 3.02
N PRO A 440 24.01 -13.41 2.33
CA PRO A 440 24.76 -13.57 1.08
C PRO A 440 23.95 -13.02 -0.11
N TRP A 441 24.64 -12.67 -1.21
CA TRP A 441 24.01 -12.08 -2.41
C TRP A 441 22.87 -12.93 -3.00
N TYR A 442 22.99 -14.26 -2.95
CA TYR A 442 21.94 -15.17 -3.43
C TYR A 442 20.68 -15.14 -2.56
N GLY A 443 20.79 -14.71 -1.29
CA GLY A 443 19.65 -14.50 -0.40
C GLY A 443 18.75 -13.37 -0.90
N LEU A 444 19.33 -12.30 -1.44
CA LEU A 444 18.57 -11.22 -2.05
C LEU A 444 17.82 -11.70 -3.30
N LEU A 445 18.46 -12.50 -4.16
CA LEU A 445 17.80 -13.08 -5.33
C LEU A 445 16.65 -14.01 -4.95
N LEU A 446 16.81 -14.78 -3.87
CA LEU A 446 15.74 -15.63 -3.33
C LEU A 446 14.56 -14.79 -2.82
N ALA A 447 14.82 -13.65 -2.16
CA ALA A 447 13.75 -12.73 -1.73
C ALA A 447 12.97 -12.15 -2.93
N LEU A 448 13.68 -11.74 -3.98
CA LEU A 448 13.07 -11.24 -5.22
C LEU A 448 12.29 -12.33 -5.98
N PHE A 449 12.80 -13.56 -5.97
CA PHE A 449 12.11 -14.71 -6.55
C PHE A 449 10.78 -14.99 -5.83
N MET A 450 10.80 -14.99 -4.49
CA MET A 450 9.59 -15.12 -3.68
C MET A 450 8.60 -13.99 -3.96
N CYS A 451 9.08 -12.75 -4.03
CA CYS A 451 8.25 -11.61 -4.42
C CYS A 451 7.60 -11.87 -5.79
N THR A 452 8.35 -12.32 -6.79
CA THR A 452 7.84 -12.60 -8.15
C THR A 452 6.67 -13.59 -8.15
N ILE A 453 6.76 -14.68 -7.37
CA ILE A 453 5.71 -15.71 -7.31
C ILE A 453 4.41 -15.13 -6.74
N PHE A 454 4.50 -14.38 -5.64
CA PHE A 454 3.32 -13.89 -4.93
C PHE A 454 2.81 -12.55 -5.45
N PHE A 455 3.61 -11.79 -6.21
CA PHE A 455 3.25 -10.45 -6.66
C PHE A 455 1.97 -10.42 -7.50
N VAL A 456 1.87 -11.31 -8.50
CA VAL A 456 0.69 -11.35 -9.39
C VAL A 456 -0.58 -11.78 -8.63
N PRO A 457 -0.58 -12.88 -7.86
CA PRO A 457 -1.74 -13.26 -7.03
C PRO A 457 -2.18 -12.16 -6.06
N VAL A 458 -1.24 -11.59 -5.29
CA VAL A 458 -1.55 -10.51 -4.34
C VAL A 458 -2.11 -9.30 -5.08
N GLY A 459 -1.53 -8.96 -6.23
CA GLY A 459 -1.96 -7.82 -7.02
C GLY A 459 -3.35 -7.97 -7.61
N ILE A 460 -3.73 -9.16 -8.08
CA ILE A 460 -5.09 -9.41 -8.61
C ILE A 460 -6.13 -9.23 -7.51
N VAL A 461 -5.91 -9.83 -6.33
CA VAL A 461 -6.84 -9.69 -5.21
C VAL A 461 -6.94 -8.24 -4.76
N MET A 462 -5.82 -7.52 -4.65
CA MET A 462 -5.82 -6.11 -4.28
C MET A 462 -6.52 -5.23 -5.33
N ALA A 463 -6.32 -5.50 -6.62
CA ALA A 463 -6.93 -4.74 -7.71
C ALA A 463 -8.45 -4.88 -7.76
N ILE A 464 -9.00 -6.00 -7.31
CA ILE A 464 -10.45 -6.26 -7.31
C ILE A 464 -11.09 -5.86 -5.98
N THR A 465 -10.49 -6.29 -4.87
CA THR A 465 -11.10 -6.22 -3.52
C THR A 465 -10.62 -5.04 -2.70
N ASN A 466 -9.53 -4.38 -3.12
CA ASN A 466 -8.83 -3.40 -2.32
C ASN A 466 -8.27 -3.94 -0.98
N GLN A 467 -8.14 -5.26 -0.84
CA GLN A 467 -7.52 -5.93 0.30
C GLN A 467 -6.14 -6.46 -0.08
N GLN A 468 -5.14 -6.10 0.71
CA GLN A 468 -3.75 -6.51 0.48
C GLN A 468 -3.38 -7.69 1.37
N SER A 469 -2.95 -8.79 0.75
CA SER A 469 -2.36 -9.93 1.49
C SER A 469 -0.87 -9.67 1.75
N SER A 470 -0.42 -9.96 2.97
CA SER A 470 0.98 -9.75 3.39
C SER A 470 1.85 -10.97 3.10
N ILE A 471 2.96 -10.75 2.38
CA ILE A 471 4.01 -11.78 2.19
C ILE A 471 5.07 -11.76 3.30
N PHE A 472 4.90 -10.89 4.31
CA PHE A 472 5.89 -10.66 5.36
C PHE A 472 6.30 -11.95 6.08
N LEU A 473 5.33 -12.70 6.61
CA LEU A 473 5.60 -13.90 7.42
C LEU A 473 6.24 -15.04 6.63
N ILE A 474 5.85 -15.23 5.37
CA ILE A 474 6.43 -16.31 4.56
C ILE A 474 7.88 -15.99 4.21
N CYS A 475 8.19 -14.72 3.91
CA CYS A 475 9.57 -14.27 3.73
C CYS A 475 10.38 -14.46 5.01
N GLN A 476 9.81 -14.12 6.17
CA GLN A 476 10.49 -14.23 7.47
C GLN A 476 10.77 -15.70 7.85
N MET A 477 9.82 -16.59 7.56
CA MET A 477 9.96 -18.02 7.82
C MET A 477 11.02 -18.65 6.92
N VAL A 478 11.00 -18.36 5.61
CA VAL A 478 11.99 -18.88 4.65
C VAL A 478 13.38 -18.38 5.00
N ALA A 479 13.53 -17.08 5.27
CA ALA A 479 14.81 -16.51 5.67
C ALA A 479 15.32 -17.07 7.00
N GLY A 480 14.44 -17.25 7.99
CA GLY A 480 14.79 -17.84 9.28
C GLY A 480 15.30 -19.28 9.17
N TYR A 481 14.77 -20.06 8.22
CA TYR A 481 15.24 -21.43 7.97
C TYR A 481 16.54 -21.49 7.17
N VAL A 482 16.64 -20.68 6.09
CA VAL A 482 17.80 -20.70 5.18
C VAL A 482 19.02 -20.02 5.80
N PHE A 483 18.82 -18.92 6.55
CA PHE A 483 19.88 -18.14 7.21
C PHE A 483 19.76 -18.26 8.73
N ALA A 484 19.75 -19.50 9.22
CA ALA A 484 19.57 -19.81 10.62
C ALA A 484 20.55 -19.02 11.52
N GLY A 485 19.98 -18.44 12.58
CA GLY A 485 20.73 -17.70 13.60
C GLY A 485 21.12 -16.27 13.26
N ARG A 486 20.82 -15.76 12.06
CA ARG A 486 21.18 -14.40 11.63
C ARG A 486 19.96 -13.47 11.61
N GLY A 487 19.73 -12.73 12.70
CA GLY A 487 18.58 -11.84 12.85
C GLY A 487 18.54 -10.70 11.83
N ILE A 488 19.66 -9.99 11.64
CA ILE A 488 19.77 -8.86 10.70
C ILE A 488 19.54 -9.33 9.25
N ALA A 489 20.12 -10.46 8.87
CA ALA A 489 19.93 -11.05 7.54
C ALA A 489 18.46 -11.36 7.25
N ASN A 490 17.72 -11.85 8.26
CA ASN A 490 16.29 -12.08 8.15
C ASN A 490 15.51 -10.77 7.93
N MET A 491 15.79 -9.72 8.72
CA MET A 491 15.13 -8.42 8.56
C MET A 491 15.36 -7.82 7.16
N VAL A 492 16.59 -7.88 6.65
CA VAL A 492 16.93 -7.37 5.31
C VAL A 492 16.27 -8.21 4.21
N PHE A 493 16.27 -9.55 4.33
CA PHE A 493 15.57 -10.43 3.38
C PHE A 493 14.07 -10.10 3.31
N VAL A 494 13.42 -9.96 4.46
CA VAL A 494 12.00 -9.63 4.55
C VAL A 494 11.74 -8.25 3.95
N THR A 495 12.61 -7.28 4.21
CA THR A 495 12.50 -5.94 3.64
C THR A 495 12.54 -5.98 2.11
N TYR A 496 13.52 -6.65 1.51
CA TYR A 496 13.61 -6.79 0.05
C TYR A 496 12.45 -7.59 -0.55
N GLY A 497 11.91 -8.60 0.13
CA GLY A 497 10.75 -9.35 -0.35
C GLY A 497 9.45 -8.54 -0.24
N TYR A 498 9.07 -8.20 0.99
CA TYR A 498 7.79 -7.58 1.32
C TYR A 498 7.64 -6.17 0.74
N ILE A 499 8.64 -5.30 0.90
CA ILE A 499 8.52 -3.89 0.49
C ILE A 499 8.51 -3.73 -1.02
N THR A 500 9.32 -4.52 -1.71
CA THR A 500 9.29 -4.57 -3.17
C THR A 500 7.88 -4.92 -3.68
N SER A 501 7.20 -5.85 -3.01
CA SER A 501 5.82 -6.20 -3.34
C SER A 501 4.84 -5.06 -3.02
N THR A 502 4.84 -4.55 -1.78
CA THR A 502 3.88 -3.52 -1.36
C THR A 502 4.01 -2.22 -2.17
N GLN A 503 5.24 -1.79 -2.46
CA GLN A 503 5.50 -0.61 -3.27
C GLN A 503 5.22 -0.84 -4.74
N GLY A 504 5.57 -2.01 -5.28
CA GLY A 504 5.19 -2.37 -6.63
C GLY A 504 3.68 -2.35 -6.87
N LEU A 505 2.87 -2.81 -5.90
CA LEU A 505 1.42 -2.74 -5.99
C LEU A 505 0.88 -1.30 -5.93
N LYS A 506 1.48 -0.43 -5.11
CA LYS A 506 1.15 1.01 -5.12
C LYS A 506 1.48 1.65 -6.47
N PHE A 507 2.63 1.33 -7.06
CA PHE A 507 2.97 1.81 -8.40
C PHE A 507 2.01 1.29 -9.46
N ALA A 508 1.58 0.02 -9.38
CA ALA A 508 0.57 -0.54 -10.30
C ALA A 508 -0.78 0.18 -10.17
N SER A 509 -1.21 0.48 -8.95
CA SER A 509 -2.39 1.31 -8.67
C SER A 509 -2.27 2.70 -9.31
N ASP A 510 -1.13 3.37 -9.16
CA ASP A 510 -0.88 4.68 -9.79
C ASP A 510 -0.82 4.62 -11.32
N LEU A 511 -0.29 3.53 -11.90
CA LEU A 511 -0.35 3.30 -13.34
C LEU A 511 -1.80 3.24 -13.83
N LYS A 512 -2.70 2.58 -13.07
CA LYS A 512 -4.13 2.56 -13.37
C LYS A 512 -4.76 3.95 -13.26
N LEU A 513 -4.46 4.69 -12.18
CA LEU A 513 -4.92 6.08 -12.03
C LEU A 513 -4.46 6.97 -13.20
N GLY A 514 -3.21 6.81 -13.65
CA GLY A 514 -2.67 7.50 -14.81
C GLY A 514 -3.46 7.23 -16.10
N GLN A 515 -3.99 6.00 -16.27
CA GLN A 515 -4.86 5.64 -17.40
C GLN A 515 -6.26 6.24 -17.30
N TYR A 516 -6.80 6.37 -16.09
CA TYR A 516 -8.09 7.05 -15.86
C TYR A 516 -8.01 8.53 -16.19
N VAL A 517 -6.95 9.22 -15.74
CA VAL A 517 -6.76 10.67 -15.97
C VAL A 517 -6.09 11.01 -17.31
N LYS A 518 -5.66 10.01 -18.09
CA LYS A 518 -5.00 10.15 -19.39
C LYS A 518 -3.65 10.88 -19.33
N ILE A 519 -2.82 10.50 -18.35
CA ILE A 519 -1.45 11.01 -18.20
C ILE A 519 -0.51 10.21 -19.12
N PRO A 520 0.36 10.87 -19.92
CA PRO A 520 1.34 10.16 -20.75
C PRO A 520 2.24 9.20 -19.93
N PRO A 521 2.40 7.92 -20.32
CA PRO A 521 3.10 6.93 -19.50
C PRO A 521 4.56 7.28 -19.18
N ARG A 522 5.28 7.90 -20.12
CA ARG A 522 6.68 8.32 -19.90
C ARG A 522 6.82 9.43 -18.86
N MET A 523 5.87 10.36 -18.84
CA MET A 523 5.82 11.42 -17.83
C MET A 523 5.51 10.82 -16.46
N LEU A 524 4.56 9.89 -16.41
CA LEU A 524 4.18 9.20 -15.18
C LEU A 524 5.38 8.46 -14.55
N PHE A 525 6.13 7.70 -15.34
CA PHE A 525 7.37 7.04 -14.89
C PHE A 525 8.37 8.04 -14.30
N THR A 526 8.63 9.15 -15.00
CA THR A 526 9.61 10.15 -14.55
C THR A 526 9.17 10.84 -13.26
N VAL A 527 7.90 11.22 -13.15
CA VAL A 527 7.33 11.85 -11.95
C VAL A 527 7.46 10.92 -10.75
N GLN A 528 7.08 9.65 -10.91
CA GLN A 528 7.17 8.68 -9.83
C GLN A 528 8.63 8.44 -9.42
N MET A 529 9.56 8.28 -10.37
CA MET A 529 10.98 8.06 -10.07
C MET A 529 11.59 9.22 -9.26
N VAL A 530 11.29 10.47 -9.65
CA VAL A 530 11.75 11.67 -8.93
C VAL A 530 11.11 11.74 -7.54
N ALA A 531 9.82 11.46 -7.43
CA ALA A 531 9.10 11.45 -6.16
C ALA A 531 9.69 10.43 -5.17
N THR A 532 9.96 9.20 -5.63
CA THR A 532 10.60 8.15 -4.82
C THR A 532 12.00 8.56 -4.39
N ALA A 533 12.81 9.13 -5.29
CA ALA A 533 14.15 9.59 -4.96
C ALA A 533 14.11 10.66 -3.86
N VAL A 534 13.28 11.69 -4.04
CA VAL A 534 13.14 12.79 -3.09
C VAL A 534 12.60 12.27 -1.76
N GLY A 535 11.51 11.50 -1.79
CA GLY A 535 10.88 10.94 -0.59
C GLY A 535 11.80 10.01 0.20
N SER A 536 12.63 9.21 -0.48
CA SER A 536 13.60 8.32 0.18
C SER A 536 14.74 9.10 0.83
N LEU A 537 15.22 10.18 0.20
CA LEU A 537 16.29 11.02 0.75
C LEU A 537 15.81 11.83 1.96
N THR A 538 14.58 12.34 1.92
CA THR A 538 13.98 13.11 3.02
C THR A 538 13.52 12.25 4.19
N GLN A 539 13.43 10.94 4.01
CA GLN A 539 13.19 10.00 5.12
C GLN A 539 14.49 9.62 5.85
N ILE A 540 15.65 10.05 5.37
CA ILE A 540 16.94 9.73 6.01
C ILE A 540 17.58 10.96 6.63
N GLY A 541 17.51 12.11 5.94
CA GLY A 541 17.96 13.40 6.46
C GLY A 541 16.92 14.02 7.37
#